data_AF-A0A662EA38-F1
#
_entry.id   AF-A0A662EA38-F1
#
_cell.length_a   1.000
_cell.length_b   1.000
_cell.length_c   1.000
_cell.angle_alpha   90.00
_cell.angle_beta   90.00
_cell.angle_gamma   90.00
#
_symmetry.space_group_name_H-M   'P 1'
#
loop_
_entity.id
_entity.type
_entity.pdbx_description
1 polymer ?
#
loop_
_entity_poly.entity_id
_entity_poly.type
_entity_poly.pdbx_seq_one_letter_code
_entity_poly.pdbx_strand_id
1 'polypeptide(L)'
;MLVLIATHELQGTAPGDYAHTVDGELVTAVVAECGSSNRCGCNRGFPGLASAKATTTAMIVDRPGVSEDDLRDAVYDWLDRGGWIDLVEQATDEHNDLDENAPFEYADDTVEDMVNANVDAIVDVCASFPIGTVLGRRGSLIASRSMPTAA
;
A
#
# COMPACT_ATOMS: atom_id res chain seq x y z
N MET A 1 -7.99 10.89 -10.49
CA MET A 1 -8.64 9.79 -9.73
C MET A 1 -8.49 10.05 -8.23
N LEU A 2 -9.25 9.34 -7.38
CA LEU A 2 -9.02 9.35 -5.94
C LEU A 2 -7.86 8.43 -5.58
N VAL A 3 -6.97 8.89 -4.70
CA VAL A 3 -5.81 8.13 -4.22
C VAL A 3 -5.59 8.34 -2.72
N LEU A 4 -4.78 7.47 -2.12
CA LEU A 4 -4.24 7.66 -0.78
C LEU A 4 -2.89 8.34 -0.85
N ILE A 5 -2.72 9.41 -0.05
CA ILE A 5 -1.43 10.04 0.16
C ILE A 5 -1.00 9.95 1.61
N ALA A 6 0.30 9.89 1.85
CA ALA A 6 0.88 10.15 3.17
C ALA A 6 0.46 11.54 3.65
N THR A 7 0.13 11.67 4.93
CA THR A 7 -0.11 12.97 5.57
C THR A 7 0.58 13.03 6.92
N HIS A 8 1.05 14.20 7.32
CA HIS A 8 1.49 14.48 8.69
C HIS A 8 0.33 14.94 9.59
N GLU A 9 -0.87 15.13 9.05
CA GLU A 9 -2.04 15.45 9.85
C GLU A 9 -2.31 14.37 10.91
N LEU A 10 -2.63 14.84 12.11
CA LEU A 10 -2.93 14.03 13.30
C LEU A 10 -1.79 13.13 13.78
N GLN A 11 -0.59 13.24 13.21
CA GLN A 11 0.58 12.53 13.72
C GLN A 11 0.89 12.92 15.16
N GLY A 12 1.21 11.92 15.98
CA GLY A 12 1.49 12.07 17.40
C GLY A 12 0.23 12.17 18.29
N THR A 13 -0.97 12.12 17.72
CA THR A 13 -2.22 12.13 18.50
C THR A 13 -2.58 10.73 19.03
N ALA A 14 -2.02 9.66 18.45
CA ALA A 14 -2.15 8.29 18.94
C ALA A 14 -0.79 7.71 19.36
N PRO A 15 -0.72 6.89 20.43
CA PRO A 15 0.51 6.21 20.82
C PRO A 15 1.06 5.32 19.70
N GLY A 16 2.35 5.50 19.39
CA GLY A 16 3.03 4.74 18.34
C GLY A 16 2.83 5.30 16.92
N ASP A 17 2.30 6.52 16.80
CA ASP A 17 2.32 7.28 15.56
C ASP A 17 3.75 7.56 15.07
N TYR A 18 3.92 7.53 13.75
CA TYR A 18 5.17 7.86 13.08
C TYR A 18 4.89 8.31 11.65
N ALA A 19 5.75 9.18 11.12
CA ALA A 19 5.71 9.66 9.74
C ALA A 19 7.13 9.69 9.16
N HIS A 20 7.53 8.59 8.53
CA HIS A 20 8.85 8.48 7.91
C HIS A 20 8.80 8.72 6.40
N THR A 21 7.61 8.69 5.81
CA THR A 21 7.32 9.03 4.41
C THR A 21 7.59 10.50 4.10
N VAL A 22 7.65 10.82 2.82
CA VAL A 22 7.51 12.18 2.33
C VAL A 22 6.03 12.56 2.41
N ASP A 23 5.72 13.70 3.03
CA ASP A 23 4.35 14.20 3.11
C ASP A 23 3.76 14.41 1.70
N GLY A 24 2.56 13.88 1.47
CA GLY A 24 1.87 13.96 0.17
C GLY A 24 2.25 12.92 -0.88
N GLU A 25 3.20 12.00 -0.60
CA GLU A 25 3.50 10.89 -1.52
C GLU A 25 2.37 9.85 -1.56
N LEU A 26 2.26 9.08 -2.65
CA LEU A 26 1.28 7.98 -2.75
C LEU A 26 1.60 6.89 -1.72
N VAL A 27 0.57 6.32 -1.10
CA VAL A 27 0.71 5.21 -0.16
C VAL A 27 -0.26 4.07 -0.49
N THR A 28 0.09 2.84 -0.10
CA THR A 28 -0.79 1.67 -0.18
C THR A 28 -1.31 1.24 1.19
N ALA A 29 -2.40 0.48 1.20
CA ALA A 29 -2.94 -0.17 2.39
C ALA A 29 -2.55 -1.66 2.51
N VAL A 30 -1.97 -2.24 1.46
CA VAL A 30 -1.48 -3.63 1.45
C VAL A 30 -0.09 -3.66 2.09
N VAL A 31 0.08 -4.49 3.12
CA VAL A 31 1.32 -4.54 3.91
C VAL A 31 1.67 -5.97 4.30
N ALA A 32 2.90 -6.38 4.00
CA ALA A 32 3.49 -7.57 4.60
C ALA A 32 3.85 -7.27 6.08
N GLU A 33 3.18 -7.92 7.02
CA GLU A 33 3.44 -7.74 8.44
C GLU A 33 4.48 -8.74 8.96
N CYS A 34 5.49 -8.23 9.68
CA CYS A 34 6.42 -9.11 10.37
C CYS A 34 5.77 -9.76 11.61
N GLY A 35 6.34 -10.87 12.09
CA GLY A 35 5.84 -11.59 13.27
C GLY A 35 5.84 -10.80 14.58
N SER A 36 6.38 -9.57 14.59
CA SER A 36 6.36 -8.65 15.74
C SER A 36 5.74 -7.30 15.39
N SER A 37 4.73 -7.30 14.51
CA SER A 37 4.15 -6.11 13.89
C SER A 37 3.72 -5.01 14.86
N ASN A 38 3.23 -5.36 16.05
CA ASN A 38 2.91 -4.39 17.10
C ASN A 38 4.11 -3.55 17.59
N ARG A 39 5.30 -4.17 17.67
CA ARG A 39 6.56 -3.50 18.06
C ARG A 39 7.20 -2.76 16.89
N CYS A 40 7.22 -3.40 15.71
CA CYS A 40 7.76 -2.81 14.49
C CYS A 40 6.92 -1.60 14.01
N GLY A 41 5.62 -1.63 14.22
CA GLY A 41 4.69 -0.63 13.71
C GLY A 41 4.14 -0.95 12.31
N CYS A 42 4.63 -1.97 11.61
CA CYS A 42 4.15 -2.30 10.26
C CYS A 42 2.64 -2.62 10.22
N ASN A 43 2.01 -3.00 11.33
CA ASN A 43 0.56 -3.18 11.38
C ASN A 43 -0.26 -1.87 11.41
N ARG A 44 0.37 -0.72 11.62
CA ARG A 44 -0.28 0.58 11.67
C ARG A 44 0.16 1.53 10.55
N GLY A 45 1.16 1.13 9.78
CA GLY A 45 1.71 1.93 8.69
C GLY A 45 0.97 1.77 7.38
N PHE A 46 1.01 2.84 6.59
CA PHE A 46 0.80 2.88 5.15
C PHE A 46 2.18 3.05 4.49
N PRO A 47 2.65 2.10 3.66
CA PRO A 47 3.89 2.23 2.92
C PRO A 47 3.79 3.30 1.84
N GLY A 48 4.77 4.19 1.78
CA GLY A 48 4.96 5.18 0.72
C GLY A 48 5.62 4.56 -0.50
N LEU A 49 4.96 4.71 -1.65
CA LEU A 49 5.40 4.11 -2.90
C LEU A 49 6.70 4.73 -3.38
N ALA A 50 6.95 6.02 -3.15
CA ALA A 50 8.18 6.66 -3.62
C ALA A 50 9.36 6.44 -2.66
N SER A 51 9.14 6.63 -1.36
CA SER A 51 10.19 6.63 -0.35
C SER A 51 10.55 5.25 0.24
N ALA A 52 9.70 4.25 0.01
CA ALA A 52 9.77 2.93 0.66
C ALA A 52 9.76 2.98 2.20
N LYS A 53 9.28 4.09 2.78
CA LYS A 53 9.08 4.26 4.23
C LYS A 53 7.59 4.17 4.56
N ALA A 54 7.22 4.24 5.83
CA ALA A 54 5.83 4.17 6.25
C ALA A 54 5.41 5.36 7.11
N THR A 55 4.11 5.64 7.10
CA THR A 55 3.43 6.62 7.97
C THR A 55 2.18 6.01 8.59
N THR A 56 1.78 6.42 9.78
CA THR A 56 0.55 5.93 10.43
C THR A 56 -0.71 6.67 10.02
N THR A 57 -0.60 7.72 9.19
CA THR A 57 -1.75 8.45 8.67
C THR A 57 -1.67 8.62 7.15
N ALA A 58 -2.80 8.37 6.51
CA ALA A 58 -3.01 8.59 5.09
C ALA A 58 -4.24 9.49 4.89
N MET A 59 -4.34 10.20 3.77
CA MET A 59 -5.48 11.03 3.42
C MET A 59 -5.98 10.69 2.03
N ILE A 60 -7.30 10.68 1.86
CA ILE A 60 -7.92 10.54 0.55
C ILE A 60 -7.92 11.89 -0.14
N VAL A 61 -7.39 11.94 -1.36
CA VAL A 61 -7.35 13.16 -2.17
C VAL A 61 -7.77 12.88 -3.60
N ASP A 62 -8.37 13.87 -4.26
CA ASP A 62 -8.52 13.85 -5.71
C ASP A 62 -7.24 14.34 -6.38
N ARG A 63 -6.69 13.51 -7.27
CA ARG A 63 -5.55 13.81 -8.12
C ARG A 63 -5.99 13.69 -9.58
N PRO A 64 -6.52 14.77 -10.19
CA PRO A 64 -7.03 14.72 -11.56
C PRO A 64 -5.94 14.45 -12.62
N GLY A 65 -4.66 14.68 -12.29
CA GLY A 65 -3.52 14.38 -13.16
C GLY A 65 -2.92 12.99 -13.01
N VAL A 66 -3.52 12.12 -12.19
CA VAL A 66 -3.11 10.72 -12.01
C VAL A 66 -4.19 9.83 -12.59
N SER A 67 -3.80 9.01 -13.57
CA SER A 67 -4.61 7.93 -14.14
C SER A 67 -4.40 6.63 -13.38
N GLU A 68 -5.24 5.63 -13.65
CA GLU A 68 -5.09 4.30 -13.05
C GLU A 68 -3.79 3.63 -13.52
N ASP A 69 -3.42 3.80 -14.79
CA ASP A 69 -2.15 3.30 -15.33
C ASP A 69 -0.95 3.92 -14.59
N ASP A 70 -0.98 5.24 -14.32
CA ASP A 70 0.07 5.89 -13.51
C ASP A 70 0.16 5.30 -12.09
N LEU A 71 -0.97 4.91 -11.50
CA LEU A 71 -0.99 4.29 -10.18
C LEU A 71 -0.46 2.85 -10.23
N ARG A 72 -0.81 2.08 -11.26
CA ARG A 72 -0.28 0.74 -11.52
C ARG A 72 1.23 0.77 -11.69
N ASP A 73 1.73 1.68 -12.52
CA ASP A 73 3.17 1.89 -12.72
C ASP A 73 3.86 2.24 -11.40
N ALA A 74 3.29 3.14 -10.60
CA ALA A 74 3.87 3.51 -9.30
C ALA A 74 3.92 2.34 -8.29
N VAL A 75 2.93 1.44 -8.33
CA VAL A 75 2.90 0.23 -7.51
C VAL A 75 3.91 -0.79 -8.01
N TYR A 76 3.96 -1.04 -9.33
CA TYR A 76 4.93 -1.93 -9.94
C TYR A 76 6.37 -1.50 -9.63
N ASP A 77 6.70 -0.22 -9.87
CA ASP A 77 8.00 0.36 -9.57
C ASP A 77 8.37 0.25 -8.08
N TRP A 78 7.39 0.29 -7.17
CA TRP A 78 7.62 0.11 -5.74
C TRP A 78 7.87 -1.36 -5.38
N LEU A 79 7.14 -2.30 -5.98
CA LEU A 79 7.35 -3.74 -5.81
C LEU A 79 8.73 -4.16 -6.34
N ASP A 80 9.09 -3.69 -7.54
CA ASP A 80 10.38 -3.93 -8.19
C ASP A 80 11.54 -3.42 -7.32
N ARG A 81 11.56 -2.12 -7.00
CA ARG A 81 12.60 -1.53 -6.13
C ARG A 81 12.64 -2.13 -4.73
N GLY A 82 11.53 -2.71 -4.27
CA GLY A 82 11.43 -3.42 -3.00
C GLY A 82 12.02 -4.83 -3.03
N GLY A 83 12.37 -5.35 -4.21
CA GLY A 83 12.86 -6.72 -4.42
C GLY A 83 11.75 -7.77 -4.37
N TRP A 84 10.48 -7.38 -4.47
CA TRP A 84 9.36 -8.31 -4.44
C TRP A 84 9.25 -9.12 -5.74
N ILE A 85 9.53 -8.48 -6.88
CA ILE A 85 9.49 -9.14 -8.19
C ILE A 85 10.58 -10.22 -8.25
N ASP A 86 11.83 -9.87 -7.94
CA ASP A 86 12.94 -10.83 -7.83
C ASP A 86 12.60 -12.03 -6.92
N LEU A 87 11.95 -11.76 -5.78
CA LEU A 87 11.55 -12.82 -4.83
C LEU A 87 10.50 -13.76 -5.44
N VAL A 88 9.52 -13.20 -6.17
CA VAL A 88 8.48 -13.98 -6.83
C VAL A 88 9.08 -14.80 -7.97
N GLU A 89 9.91 -14.21 -8.83
CA GLU A 89 10.61 -14.91 -9.91
C GLU A 89 11.42 -16.10 -9.36
N GLN A 90 12.21 -15.87 -8.30
CA GLN A 90 12.98 -16.94 -7.65
C GLN A 90 12.07 -18.04 -7.11
N ALA A 91 10.98 -17.68 -6.43
CA ALA A 91 10.05 -18.66 -5.86
C ALA A 91 9.34 -19.48 -6.94
N THR A 92 8.98 -18.85 -8.07
CA THR A 92 8.37 -19.50 -9.22
C THR A 92 9.33 -20.47 -9.90
N ASP A 93 10.60 -20.06 -10.12
CA ASP A 93 11.63 -20.94 -10.68
C ASP A 93 11.88 -22.16 -9.78
N GLU A 94 12.05 -21.94 -8.47
CA GLU A 94 12.22 -23.01 -7.49
C GLU A 94 11.02 -23.97 -7.47
N HIS A 95 9.79 -23.46 -7.61
CA HIS A 95 8.57 -24.28 -7.67
C HIS A 95 8.50 -25.10 -8.97
N ASN A 96 8.78 -24.49 -10.11
CA ASN A 96 8.75 -25.14 -11.41
C ASN A 96 9.80 -26.26 -11.53
N ASP A 97 10.93 -26.16 -10.81
CA ASP A 97 11.95 -27.21 -10.73
C ASP A 97 11.54 -28.44 -9.89
N LEU A 98 10.52 -28.33 -9.03
CA LEU A 98 10.10 -29.39 -8.11
C LEU A 98 9.09 -30.37 -8.70
N ASP A 99 8.29 -29.97 -9.68
CA ASP A 99 7.27 -30.82 -10.31
C ASP A 99 7.14 -30.53 -11.81
N GLU A 100 7.75 -31.39 -12.63
CA GLU A 100 7.70 -31.32 -14.10
C GLU A 100 6.28 -31.45 -14.70
N ASN A 101 5.29 -31.87 -13.89
CA ASN A 101 3.90 -32.04 -14.32
C ASN A 101 2.95 -30.97 -13.75
N ALA A 102 3.44 -30.04 -12.92
CA ALA A 102 2.63 -28.93 -12.44
C ALA A 102 2.30 -27.95 -13.59
N PRO A 103 1.16 -27.25 -13.54
CA PRO A 103 0.91 -26.12 -14.44
C PRO A 103 2.06 -25.11 -14.28
N PHE A 104 2.64 -24.69 -15.39
CA PHE A 104 3.70 -23.66 -15.36
C PHE A 104 3.11 -22.38 -14.77
N GLU A 105 3.61 -21.98 -13.61
CA GLU A 105 3.28 -20.70 -13.00
C GLU A 105 4.20 -19.64 -13.61
N TYR A 106 3.63 -18.51 -14.03
CA TYR A 106 4.40 -17.38 -14.56
C TYR A 106 4.51 -16.33 -13.46
N ALA A 107 5.74 -15.94 -13.13
CA ALA A 107 6.00 -14.88 -12.16
C ALA A 107 5.25 -13.58 -12.54
N ASP A 108 5.15 -13.28 -13.84
CA ASP A 108 4.40 -12.14 -14.37
C ASP A 108 2.93 -12.13 -13.92
N ASP A 109 2.24 -13.28 -13.92
CA ASP A 109 0.85 -13.35 -13.49
C ASP A 109 0.72 -13.06 -11.98
N THR A 110 1.64 -13.61 -11.18
CA THR A 110 1.68 -13.35 -9.72
C THR A 110 1.99 -11.88 -9.42
N VAL A 111 2.92 -11.28 -10.16
CA VAL A 111 3.28 -9.86 -10.01
C VAL A 111 2.09 -8.97 -10.41
N GLU A 112 1.40 -9.29 -11.50
CA GLU A 112 0.20 -8.58 -11.92
C GLU A 112 -0.91 -8.67 -10.86
N ASP A 113 -1.13 -9.83 -10.26
CA ASP A 113 -2.05 -10.00 -9.13
C ASP A 113 -1.66 -9.16 -7.91
N MET A 114 -0.36 -9.02 -7.62
CA MET A 114 0.12 -8.13 -6.55
C MET A 114 -0.12 -6.66 -6.85
N VAL A 115 0.06 -6.22 -8.11
CA VAL A 115 -0.26 -4.85 -8.55
C VAL A 115 -1.76 -4.61 -8.41
N ASN A 116 -2.59 -5.53 -8.92
CA ASN A 116 -4.05 -5.48 -8.84
C ASN A 116 -4.53 -5.35 -7.39
N ALA A 117 -4.03 -6.21 -6.49
CA ALA A 117 -4.41 -6.17 -5.08
C ALA A 117 -4.10 -4.83 -4.40
N ASN A 118 -3.00 -4.16 -4.77
CA ASN A 118 -2.65 -2.84 -4.24
C ASN A 118 -3.56 -1.74 -4.80
N VAL A 119 -3.80 -1.75 -6.11
CA VAL A 119 -4.67 -0.76 -6.77
C VAL A 119 -6.10 -0.89 -6.28
N ASP A 120 -6.64 -2.11 -6.22
CA ASP A 120 -7.98 -2.40 -5.73
C ASP A 120 -8.14 -1.96 -4.28
N ALA A 121 -7.16 -2.24 -3.42
CA ALA A 121 -7.19 -1.78 -2.04
C ALA A 121 -7.23 -0.25 -1.92
N ILE A 122 -6.50 0.48 -2.77
CA ILE A 122 -6.56 1.95 -2.79
C ILE A 122 -7.93 2.42 -3.25
N VAL A 123 -8.47 1.83 -4.32
CA VAL A 123 -9.79 2.18 -4.88
C VAL A 123 -10.90 1.92 -3.87
N ASP A 124 -10.92 0.74 -3.24
CA ASP A 124 -11.91 0.34 -2.24
C ASP A 124 -11.91 1.26 -1.03
N VAL A 125 -10.73 1.64 -0.54
CA VAL A 125 -10.60 2.58 0.57
C VAL A 125 -11.10 3.97 0.16
N CYS A 126 -10.69 4.47 -1.01
CA CYS A 126 -11.14 5.75 -1.53
C CYS A 126 -12.67 5.80 -1.76
N ALA A 127 -13.29 4.68 -2.14
CA ALA A 127 -14.74 4.57 -2.30
C ALA A 127 -15.49 4.53 -0.97
N SER A 128 -14.82 4.11 0.11
CA SER A 128 -15.43 3.89 1.43
C SER A 128 -15.53 5.16 2.29
N PHE A 129 -14.80 6.23 1.95
CA PHE A 129 -14.75 7.44 2.76
C PHE A 129 -14.76 8.72 1.89
N PRO A 130 -15.26 9.85 2.42
CA PRO A 130 -15.20 11.12 1.70
C PRO A 130 -13.77 11.61 1.43
N ILE A 131 -13.58 12.34 0.33
CA ILE A 131 -12.34 13.07 0.02
C ILE A 131 -11.96 13.99 1.18
N GLY A 132 -10.71 14.00 1.61
CA GLY A 132 -10.20 14.76 2.75
C GLY A 132 -10.28 14.01 4.08
N THR A 133 -10.78 12.77 4.09
CA THR A 133 -10.73 11.92 5.30
C THR A 133 -9.29 11.53 5.61
N VAL A 134 -8.86 11.77 6.85
CA VAL A 134 -7.59 11.27 7.37
C VAL A 134 -7.84 9.89 7.99
N LEU A 135 -7.08 8.90 7.54
CA LEU A 135 -7.20 7.51 7.89
C LEU A 135 -6.08 7.06 8.83
N GLY A 136 -6.39 6.06 9.64
CA GLY A 136 -5.43 5.25 10.38
C GLY A 136 -5.66 3.77 10.07
N ARG A 137 -4.62 2.96 10.25
CA ARG A 137 -4.66 1.51 9.99
C ARG A 137 -4.29 0.72 11.24
N ARG A 138 -4.87 -0.47 11.40
CA ARG A 138 -4.45 -1.49 12.36
C ARG A 138 -4.72 -2.89 11.83
N GLY A 139 -3.70 -3.61 11.39
CA GLY A 139 -3.87 -4.87 10.68
C GLY A 139 -4.55 -4.62 9.34
N SER A 140 -5.58 -5.41 9.03
CA SER A 140 -6.47 -5.18 7.89
C SER A 140 -7.53 -4.11 8.12
N LEU A 141 -7.68 -3.58 9.34
CA LEU A 141 -8.69 -2.57 9.65
C LEU A 141 -8.19 -1.17 9.28
N ILE A 142 -9.00 -0.44 8.51
CA ILE A 142 -8.80 0.98 8.20
C ILE A 142 -9.97 1.76 8.77
N ALA A 143 -9.69 2.86 9.45
CA ALA A 143 -10.70 3.70 10.07
C ALA A 143 -10.35 5.18 9.93
N SER A 144 -11.38 6.03 9.87
CA SER A 144 -11.22 7.48 9.90
C SER A 144 -10.66 7.93 11.25
N ARG A 145 -9.60 8.73 11.23
CA ARG A 145 -9.13 9.52 12.38
C ARG A 145 -9.76 10.90 12.41
N SER A 146 -10.10 11.43 11.24
CA SER A 146 -10.88 12.65 11.07
C SER A 146 -11.65 12.55 9.77
N MET A 147 -12.86 13.10 9.76
CA MET A 147 -13.67 13.29 8.55
C MET A 147 -13.81 14.78 8.29
N PRO A 148 -13.82 15.21 7.02
CA PRO A 148 -14.12 16.60 6.69
C PRO A 148 -15.51 16.94 7.20
N THR A 149 -15.65 18.09 7.86
CA THR A 149 -16.96 18.57 8.26
C THR A 149 -17.72 19.00 7.02
N ALA A 150 -18.92 18.48 6.79
CA ALA A 150 -19.78 18.97 5.72
C ALA A 150 -19.99 20.48 5.91
N ALA A 151 -19.61 21.27 4.90
CA ALA A 151 -19.82 22.71 4.86
C ALA A 151 -21.30 23.06 4.70
#